data_AF-A0A653EX91-F1
#
_entry.id   AF-A0A653EX91-F1
#
_cell.length_a   1.000
_cell.length_b   1.000
_cell.length_c   1.000
_cell.angle_alpha   90.00
_cell.angle_beta   90.00
_cell.angle_gamma   90.00
#
_symmetry.space_group_name_H-M   'P 1'
#
loop_
_entity.id
_entity.type
_entity.pdbx_description
1 polymer ?
#
loop_
_entity_poly.entity_id
_entity_poly.type
_entity_poly.pdbx_seq_one_letter_code
_entity_poly.pdbx_strand_id
1 'polypeptide(L)'
;MSRQNCGARERVEEVSDAAVAELAPEIGVRDACDAVGVAQASYYRRHRQSPPPQRPQPVPHKDRPQPRALSAAERAAILDELHSERFVDISPTEVWATLLDEGRYLGSISTFYRLLRQAGESRERRRQATHPATVKPELVAFEPNQVWSWDIERREVLFNRMGVRDHRRRAIAVAR
;
A
#
# COMPACT_ATOMS: atom_id res chain seq x y z
N MET A 1 -4.77 11.04 15.82
CA MET A 1 -5.48 11.26 17.11
C MET A 1 -5.49 9.99 17.97
N SER A 2 -4.33 9.51 18.46
CA SER A 2 -4.30 8.26 19.27
C SER A 2 -3.14 8.22 20.28
N ARG A 3 -2.76 9.37 20.87
CA ARG A 3 -1.71 9.43 21.91
C ARG A 3 -2.22 9.86 23.30
N GLN A 4 -3.45 10.35 23.43
CA GLN A 4 -4.00 10.84 24.70
C GLN A 4 -4.55 9.74 25.63
N ASN A 5 -4.88 8.56 25.11
CA ASN A 5 -5.47 7.46 25.90
C ASN A 5 -4.44 6.57 26.63
N CYS A 6 -3.13 6.73 26.38
CA CYS A 6 -2.10 5.86 26.99
C CYS A 6 -1.90 6.20 28.48
N GLY A 7 -1.70 7.49 28.80
CA GLY A 7 -1.47 7.91 30.18
C GLY A 7 -2.71 7.88 31.08
N ALA A 8 -3.92 7.78 30.52
CA ALA A 8 -5.14 7.56 31.31
C ALA A 8 -5.23 6.11 31.79
N ARG A 9 -4.85 5.15 30.95
CA ARG A 9 -4.86 3.71 31.29
C ARG A 9 -3.76 3.38 32.30
N GLU A 10 -2.57 3.93 32.11
CA GLU A 10 -1.43 3.73 33.00
C GLU A 10 -1.74 4.21 34.43
N ARG A 11 -2.33 5.40 34.58
CA ARG A 11 -2.77 5.91 35.90
C ARG A 11 -3.85 5.05 36.54
N VAL A 12 -4.80 4.53 35.75
CA VAL A 12 -5.83 3.62 36.28
C VAL A 12 -5.20 2.30 36.75
N GLU A 13 -4.23 1.78 36.00
CA GLU A 13 -3.50 0.56 36.38
C GLU A 13 -2.67 0.77 37.66
N GLU A 14 -1.97 1.90 37.80
CA GLU A 14 -1.21 2.24 39.02
C GLU A 14 -2.11 2.34 40.26
N VAL A 15 -3.23 3.06 40.17
CA VAL A 15 -4.18 3.20 41.28
C VAL A 15 -4.80 1.86 41.64
N SER A 16 -5.13 1.04 40.64
CA SER A 16 -5.72 -0.29 40.87
C SER A 16 -4.70 -1.26 41.50
N ASP A 17 -3.44 -1.23 41.04
CA ASP A 17 -2.38 -2.09 41.58
C ASP A 17 -2.03 -1.70 43.03
N ALA A 18 -2.04 -0.41 43.36
CA ALA A 18 -1.88 0.08 44.74
C ALA A 18 -3.02 -0.38 45.66
N ALA A 19 -4.27 -0.27 45.21
CA ALA A 19 -5.43 -0.73 45.98
C ALA A 19 -5.40 -2.24 46.24
N VAL A 20 -4.98 -3.05 45.24
CA VAL A 20 -4.82 -4.50 45.43
C VAL A 20 -3.68 -4.80 46.41
N ALA A 21 -2.57 -4.06 46.38
CA ALA A 21 -1.45 -4.25 47.29
C ALA A 21 -1.80 -3.93 48.76
N GLU A 22 -2.69 -2.96 49.00
CA GLU A 22 -3.16 -2.60 50.34
C GLU A 22 -4.14 -3.63 50.91
N LEU A 23 -5.05 -4.17 50.08
CA LEU A 23 -6.07 -5.14 50.50
C LEU A 23 -5.53 -6.58 50.60
N ALA A 24 -4.53 -6.94 49.80
CA ALA A 24 -4.02 -8.30 49.72
C ALA A 24 -3.56 -8.93 51.06
N PRO A 25 -2.96 -8.20 52.02
CA PRO A 25 -2.59 -8.76 53.34
C PRO A 25 -3.79 -9.13 54.21
N GLU A 26 -4.94 -8.50 54.03
CA GLU A 26 -6.13 -8.71 54.87
C GLU A 26 -7.08 -9.77 54.31
N ILE A 27 -7.33 -9.74 53.00
CA ILE A 27 -8.32 -10.61 52.34
C ILE A 27 -7.70 -11.56 51.31
N GLY A 28 -6.39 -11.49 51.10
CA GLY A 28 -5.70 -12.27 50.07
C GLY A 28 -5.79 -11.64 48.68
N VAL A 29 -4.80 -11.94 47.84
CA VAL A 29 -4.63 -11.32 46.50
C VAL A 29 -5.83 -11.58 45.58
N ARG A 30 -6.47 -12.75 45.68
CA ARG A 30 -7.61 -13.11 44.83
C ARG A 30 -8.82 -12.21 45.12
N ASP A 31 -9.21 -12.13 46.39
CA ASP A 31 -10.39 -11.38 46.81
C ASP A 31 -10.15 -9.86 46.67
N ALA A 32 -8.90 -9.41 46.86
CA ALA A 32 -8.49 -8.04 46.55
C ALA A 32 -8.60 -7.70 45.06
N CYS A 33 -8.17 -8.60 44.16
CA CYS A 33 -8.34 -8.40 42.71
C CYS A 33 -9.83 -8.32 42.31
N ASP A 34 -10.65 -9.20 42.88
CA ASP A 34 -12.10 -9.24 42.61
C ASP A 34 -12.80 -7.96 43.14
N ALA A 35 -12.39 -7.45 44.31
CA ALA A 35 -12.92 -6.21 44.88
C ALA A 35 -12.56 -4.94 44.08
N VAL A 36 -11.34 -4.87 43.54
CA VAL A 36 -10.85 -3.72 42.75
C VAL A 36 -11.28 -3.82 41.27
N GLY A 37 -11.73 -5.00 40.82
CA GLY A 37 -12.15 -5.24 39.43
C GLY A 37 -10.98 -5.49 38.48
N VAL A 38 -9.84 -5.99 38.99
CA VAL A 38 -8.65 -6.31 38.21
C VAL A 38 -8.62 -7.81 37.90
N ALA A 39 -8.29 -8.16 36.65
CA ALA A 39 -8.08 -9.57 36.31
C ALA A 39 -6.86 -10.13 37.06
N GLN A 40 -7.08 -11.12 37.94
CA GLN A 40 -6.05 -11.78 38.75
C GLN A 40 -4.82 -12.22 37.94
N ALA A 41 -5.03 -12.78 36.74
CA ALA A 41 -3.95 -13.22 35.86
C ALA A 41 -3.06 -12.07 35.37
N SER A 42 -3.62 -10.88 35.15
CA SER A 42 -2.86 -9.68 34.75
C SER A 42 -2.04 -9.16 35.92
N TYR A 43 -2.63 -9.11 37.12
CA TYR A 43 -1.94 -8.69 38.34
C TYR A 43 -0.71 -9.57 38.62
N TYR A 44 -0.85 -10.90 38.61
CA TYR A 44 0.29 -11.81 38.80
C TYR A 44 1.34 -11.72 37.70
N ARG A 45 0.95 -11.46 36.44
CA ARG A 45 1.92 -11.31 35.33
C ARG A 45 2.77 -10.06 35.48
N ARG A 46 2.21 -8.95 35.98
CA ARG A 46 2.93 -7.69 36.24
C ARG A 46 3.81 -7.77 37.49
N HIS A 47 3.29 -8.37 38.57
CA HIS A 47 3.98 -8.46 39.86
C HIS A 47 4.83 -9.73 40.02
N ARG A 48 5.15 -10.40 38.91
CA ARG A 48 5.94 -11.63 38.91
C ARG A 48 7.38 -11.33 39.34
N GLN A 49 7.77 -11.80 40.52
CA GLN A 49 9.13 -11.66 41.07
C GLN A 49 10.13 -12.67 40.49
N SER A 50 9.64 -13.81 39.96
CA SER A 50 10.51 -14.80 39.33
C SER A 50 11.04 -14.28 37.99
N PRO A 51 12.29 -14.61 37.60
CA PRO A 51 12.84 -14.24 36.30
C PRO A 51 11.89 -14.60 35.15
N PRO A 52 11.71 -13.72 34.15
CA PRO A 52 10.91 -14.06 32.99
C PRO A 52 11.55 -15.27 32.29
N PRO A 53 10.74 -16.22 31.77
CA PRO A 53 11.29 -17.32 30.99
C PRO A 53 12.06 -16.74 29.81
N GLN A 54 13.24 -17.30 29.52
CA GLN A 54 13.99 -16.94 28.31
C GLN A 54 13.10 -17.21 27.09
N ARG A 55 12.62 -16.14 26.47
CA ARG A 55 11.94 -16.23 25.19
C ARG A 55 13.01 -16.14 24.10
N PRO A 56 13.01 -17.05 23.11
CA PRO A 56 13.83 -16.84 21.93
C PRO A 56 13.45 -15.48 21.33
N GLN A 57 14.44 -14.75 20.83
CA GLN A 57 14.15 -13.48 20.17
C GLN A 57 13.16 -13.72 19.03
N PRO A 58 12.11 -12.89 18.90
CA PRO A 58 11.14 -13.05 17.83
C PRO A 58 11.85 -13.01 16.48
N VAL A 59 11.72 -14.07 15.69
CA VAL A 59 12.23 -14.07 14.31
C VAL A 59 11.50 -12.97 13.54
N PRO A 60 12.22 -12.03 12.90
CA PRO A 60 11.62 -10.99 12.08
C PRO A 60 10.73 -11.62 11.02
N HIS A 61 9.60 -10.98 10.70
CA HIS A 61 8.59 -11.56 9.80
C HIS A 61 9.15 -11.97 8.43
N LYS A 62 10.16 -11.26 7.93
CA LYS A 62 10.86 -11.53 6.67
C LYS A 62 11.68 -12.84 6.68
N ASP A 63 12.14 -13.27 7.85
CA ASP A 63 13.04 -14.42 8.02
C ASP A 63 12.26 -15.67 8.44
N ARG A 64 10.93 -15.56 8.57
CA ARG A 64 10.08 -16.68 8.95
C ARG A 64 9.90 -17.62 7.75
N PRO A 65 10.20 -18.92 7.89
CA PRO A 65 9.94 -19.89 6.84
C PRO A 65 8.43 -20.05 6.65
N GLN A 66 7.94 -19.80 5.44
CA GLN A 66 6.55 -20.08 5.08
C GLN A 66 6.49 -21.45 4.37
N PRO A 67 5.79 -22.45 4.92
CA PRO A 67 5.79 -23.81 4.38
C PRO A 67 5.15 -23.90 2.98
N ARG A 68 4.35 -22.91 2.59
CA ARG A 68 3.71 -22.80 1.27
C ARG A 68 4.43 -21.82 0.34
N ALA A 69 5.61 -21.34 0.71
CA ALA A 69 6.39 -20.51 -0.19
C ALA A 69 6.92 -21.36 -1.34
N LEU A 70 6.89 -20.78 -2.56
CA LEU A 70 7.57 -21.38 -3.70
C LEU A 70 9.05 -21.58 -3.37
N SER A 71 9.51 -22.80 -3.61
CA SER A 71 10.90 -23.21 -3.59
C SER A 71 11.71 -22.44 -4.64
N ALA A 72 13.04 -22.45 -4.49
CA ALA A 72 13.92 -21.82 -5.47
C ALA A 72 13.76 -22.43 -6.88
N ALA A 73 13.54 -23.75 -6.96
CA ALA A 73 13.34 -24.46 -8.22
C ALA A 73 12.03 -24.07 -8.92
N GLU A 74 10.93 -23.98 -8.18
CA GLU A 74 9.64 -23.55 -8.77
C GLU A 74 9.69 -22.09 -9.27
N ARG A 75 10.40 -21.22 -8.55
CA ARG A 75 10.60 -19.83 -8.98
C ARG A 75 11.42 -19.75 -10.26
N ALA A 76 12.48 -20.56 -10.37
CA ALA A 76 13.29 -20.65 -11.57
C ALA A 76 12.45 -21.14 -12.75
N ALA A 77 11.66 -22.20 -12.58
CA ALA A 77 10.79 -22.72 -13.64
C ALA A 77 9.79 -21.66 -14.17
N ILE A 78 9.23 -20.82 -13.30
CA ILE A 78 8.35 -19.71 -13.73
C ILE A 78 9.13 -18.67 -14.53
N LEU A 79 10.34 -18.31 -14.10
CA LEU A 79 11.18 -17.34 -14.81
C LEU A 79 11.66 -17.90 -16.16
N ASP A 80 12.07 -19.16 -16.20
CA ASP A 80 12.51 -19.84 -17.43
C ASP A 80 11.38 -19.87 -18.47
N GLU A 81 10.13 -20.13 -18.05
CA GLU A 81 8.98 -20.07 -18.95
C GLU A 81 8.74 -18.64 -19.47
N LEU A 82 8.83 -17.63 -18.60
CA LEU A 82 8.70 -16.22 -18.97
C LEU A 82 9.83 -15.72 -19.88
N HIS A 83 11.03 -16.29 -19.75
CA HIS A 83 12.21 -15.97 -20.57
C HIS A 83 12.33 -16.84 -21.82
N SER A 84 11.44 -17.80 -22.02
CA SER A 84 11.43 -18.63 -23.22
C SER A 84 11.23 -17.79 -24.48
N GLU A 85 11.83 -18.21 -25.59
CA GLU A 85 11.69 -17.53 -26.90
C GLU A 85 10.23 -17.33 -27.31
N ARG A 86 9.35 -18.24 -26.87
CA ARG A 86 7.92 -18.17 -27.12
C ARG A 86 7.24 -16.98 -26.44
N PHE A 87 7.70 -16.59 -25.25
CA PHE A 87 7.01 -15.65 -24.37
C PHE A 87 7.79 -14.36 -24.10
N VAL A 88 9.00 -14.22 -24.64
CA VAL A 88 9.90 -13.08 -24.38
C VAL A 88 9.29 -11.70 -24.70
N ASP A 89 8.43 -11.61 -25.72
CA ASP A 89 7.77 -10.37 -26.16
C ASP A 89 6.29 -10.27 -25.74
N ILE A 90 5.81 -11.22 -24.93
CA ILE A 90 4.40 -11.33 -24.53
C ILE A 90 4.22 -10.80 -23.10
N SER A 91 3.07 -10.18 -22.81
CA SER A 91 2.82 -9.67 -21.46
C SER A 91 2.63 -10.84 -20.46
N PRO A 92 3.09 -10.72 -19.19
CA PRO A 92 2.93 -11.79 -18.21
C PRO A 92 1.47 -12.24 -18.00
N THR A 93 0.50 -11.34 -18.22
CA THR A 93 -0.94 -11.65 -18.20
C THR A 93 -1.35 -12.60 -19.32
N GLU A 94 -0.87 -12.36 -20.54
CA GLU A 94 -1.15 -13.20 -21.71
C GLU A 94 -0.43 -14.55 -21.60
N VAL A 95 0.81 -14.56 -21.11
CA VAL A 95 1.55 -15.81 -20.81
C VAL A 95 0.76 -16.65 -19.82
N TRP A 96 0.28 -16.04 -18.73
CA TRP A 96 -0.51 -16.73 -17.71
C TRP A 96 -1.82 -17.31 -18.29
N ALA A 97 -2.52 -16.56 -19.13
CA ALA A 97 -3.73 -17.05 -19.80
C ALA A 97 -3.43 -18.22 -20.74
N THR A 98 -2.38 -18.11 -21.55
CA THR A 98 -1.96 -19.16 -22.49
C THR A 98 -1.60 -20.45 -21.75
N LEU A 99 -0.85 -20.36 -20.64
CA LEU A 99 -0.48 -21.52 -19.84
C LEU A 99 -1.71 -22.19 -19.21
N LEU A 100 -2.72 -21.41 -18.80
CA LEU A 100 -3.97 -21.96 -18.29
C LEU A 100 -4.79 -22.66 -19.36
N ASP A 101 -4.85 -22.10 -20.57
CA ASP A 101 -5.51 -22.74 -21.71
C ASP A 101 -4.84 -24.08 -22.08
N GLU A 102 -3.52 -24.19 -21.84
CA GLU A 102 -2.75 -25.43 -21.97
C GLU A 102 -2.86 -26.38 -20.77
N GLY A 103 -3.60 -26.01 -19.73
CA GLY A 103 -3.75 -26.78 -18.50
C GLY A 103 -2.51 -26.80 -17.59
N ARG A 104 -1.54 -25.90 -17.81
CA ARG A 104 -0.29 -25.79 -17.04
C ARG A 104 -0.41 -24.68 -15.99
N TYR A 105 -0.54 -25.07 -14.72
CA TYR A 105 -0.58 -24.10 -13.62
C TYR A 105 0.76 -24.02 -12.88
N LEU A 106 1.50 -22.92 -13.09
CA LEU A 106 2.76 -22.64 -12.38
C LEU A 106 2.56 -21.72 -11.16
N GLY A 107 1.49 -20.94 -11.13
CA GLY A 107 1.18 -20.03 -10.03
C GLY A 107 0.17 -18.95 -10.40
N SER A 108 -0.16 -18.10 -9.43
CA SER A 108 -1.05 -16.96 -9.68
C SER A 108 -0.36 -15.86 -10.49
N ILE A 109 -1.12 -15.07 -11.24
CA ILE A 109 -0.60 -13.93 -12.00
C ILE A 109 0.18 -12.93 -11.12
N SER A 110 -0.26 -12.68 -9.88
CA SER A 110 0.48 -11.84 -8.93
C SER A 110 1.84 -12.41 -8.57
N THR A 111 1.99 -13.73 -8.60
CA THR A 111 3.27 -14.41 -8.34
C THR A 111 4.25 -14.17 -9.48
N PHE A 112 3.80 -14.19 -10.72
CA PHE A 112 4.61 -13.90 -11.91
C PHE A 112 5.19 -12.48 -11.81
N TYR A 113 4.33 -11.48 -11.59
CA TYR A 113 4.77 -10.10 -11.40
C TYR A 113 5.69 -9.91 -10.20
N ARG A 114 5.45 -10.61 -9.09
CA ARG A 114 6.31 -10.54 -7.91
C ARG A 114 7.71 -11.07 -8.21
N LEU A 115 7.83 -12.15 -8.98
CA LEU A 115 9.14 -12.71 -9.38
C LEU A 115 9.87 -11.78 -10.37
N LEU A 116 9.18 -11.27 -11.39
CA LEU A 116 9.76 -10.27 -12.31
C LEU A 116 10.21 -9.00 -11.59
N ARG A 117 9.47 -8.56 -10.56
CA ARG A 117 9.86 -7.42 -9.72
C ARG A 117 11.10 -7.71 -8.88
N GLN A 118 11.23 -8.94 -8.37
CA GLN A 118 12.43 -9.39 -7.65
C GLN A 118 13.65 -9.49 -8.59
N ALA A 119 13.46 -9.93 -9.83
CA ALA A 119 14.48 -9.95 -10.87
C ALA A 119 14.84 -8.54 -11.40
N GLY A 120 14.00 -7.54 -11.14
CA GLY A 120 14.21 -6.16 -11.60
C GLY A 120 13.72 -5.89 -13.03
N GLU A 121 12.98 -6.82 -13.62
CA GLU A 121 12.54 -6.81 -15.01
C GLU A 121 11.16 -6.15 -15.20
N SER A 122 10.39 -5.98 -14.12
CA SER A 122 9.10 -5.28 -14.15
C SER A 122 9.22 -3.76 -13.97
N ARG A 123 10.37 -3.17 -14.34
CA ARG A 123 10.61 -1.73 -14.22
C ARG A 123 10.18 -1.03 -15.50
N GLU A 124 9.65 0.18 -15.35
CA GLU A 124 9.39 1.08 -16.47
C GLU A 124 10.66 1.25 -17.31
N ARG A 125 10.61 0.88 -18.59
CA ARG A 125 11.77 0.96 -19.50
C ARG A 125 12.06 2.40 -19.92
N ARG A 126 11.04 3.28 -19.86
CA ARG A 126 11.21 4.69 -20.20
C ARG A 126 11.96 5.39 -19.09
N ARG A 127 12.98 6.15 -19.46
CA ARG A 127 13.65 7.11 -18.58
C ARG A 127 12.70 8.28 -18.34
N GLN A 128 11.75 8.09 -17.42
CA GLN A 128 10.79 9.13 -17.07
C GLN A 128 11.55 10.36 -16.58
N ALA A 129 11.24 11.50 -17.18
CA ALA A 129 11.84 12.76 -16.77
C ALA A 129 11.35 13.06 -15.35
N THR A 130 12.23 12.89 -14.37
CA THR A 130 11.93 13.25 -12.98
C THR A 130 12.18 14.73 -12.82
N HIS A 131 11.34 15.55 -13.47
CA HIS A 131 11.38 16.99 -13.26
C HIS A 131 10.59 17.30 -11.98
N PRO A 132 11.17 18.07 -11.04
CA PRO A 132 10.37 18.63 -9.96
C PRO A 132 9.23 19.46 -10.54
N ALA A 133 8.09 19.51 -9.85
CA ALA A 133 6.96 20.33 -10.28
C ALA A 133 7.44 21.76 -10.53
N THR A 134 7.16 22.30 -11.72
CA THR A 134 7.50 23.68 -12.05
C THR A 134 6.85 24.62 -11.03
N VAL A 135 7.67 25.33 -10.26
CA VAL A 135 7.18 26.36 -9.35
C VAL A 135 6.65 27.51 -10.19
N LYS A 136 5.38 27.89 -9.97
CA LYS A 136 4.79 29.03 -10.65
C LYS A 136 5.54 30.30 -10.22
N PRO A 137 6.05 31.12 -11.14
CA PRO A 137 6.74 32.36 -10.76
C PRO A 137 5.76 33.35 -10.13
N GLU A 138 6.12 33.91 -8.99
CA GLU A 138 5.43 35.03 -8.34
C GLU A 138 6.05 36.34 -8.83
N LEU A 139 5.31 37.08 -9.65
CA LEU A 139 5.76 38.35 -10.22
C LEU A 139 4.96 39.49 -9.59
N VAL A 140 5.63 40.56 -9.17
CA VAL A 140 5.03 41.77 -8.58
C VAL A 140 5.39 42.97 -9.46
N ALA A 141 4.40 43.80 -9.80
CA ALA A 141 4.57 45.04 -10.55
C ALA A 141 4.31 46.26 -9.65
N PHE A 142 5.22 47.23 -9.67
CA PHE A 142 5.10 48.51 -8.96
C PHE A 142 4.71 49.66 -9.89
N GLU A 143 4.87 49.50 -11.21
CA GLU A 143 4.53 50.48 -12.24
C GLU A 143 3.89 49.82 -13.48
N PRO A 144 3.18 50.58 -14.34
CA PRO A 144 2.64 50.05 -15.59
C PRO A 144 3.73 49.47 -16.51
N ASN A 145 3.39 48.42 -17.27
CA ASN A 145 4.26 47.72 -18.23
C ASN A 145 5.46 46.95 -17.64
N GLN A 146 5.51 46.70 -16.32
CA GLN A 146 6.60 45.92 -15.70
C GLN A 146 6.43 44.39 -15.77
N VAL A 147 5.20 43.87 -15.87
CA VAL A 147 4.93 42.42 -15.96
C VAL A 147 4.00 42.15 -17.13
N TRP A 148 4.40 41.21 -17.98
CA TRP A 148 3.66 40.81 -19.18
C TRP A 148 3.28 39.34 -19.00
N SER A 149 1.98 39.05 -18.94
CA SER A 149 1.47 37.69 -18.94
C SER A 149 0.80 37.40 -20.28
N TRP A 150 1.23 36.36 -20.97
CA TRP A 150 0.47 35.80 -22.08
C TRP A 150 -0.49 34.74 -21.54
N ASP A 151 -1.75 34.78 -21.97
CA ASP A 151 -2.68 33.69 -21.78
C ASP A 151 -2.89 33.00 -23.13
N ILE A 152 -2.81 31.66 -23.14
CA ILE A 152 -2.97 30.88 -24.35
C ILE A 152 -4.21 30.01 -24.15
N GLU A 153 -5.33 30.46 -24.71
CA GLU A 153 -6.55 29.66 -24.72
C GLU A 153 -6.47 28.57 -25.79
N ARG A 154 -6.57 27.29 -25.37
CA ARG A 154 -6.77 26.20 -26.32
C ARG A 154 -8.22 26.21 -26.79
N ARG A 155 -8.46 26.77 -27.97
CA ARG A 155 -9.77 26.70 -28.62
C ARG A 155 -9.96 25.34 -29.27
N GLU A 156 -10.85 24.52 -28.72
CA GLU A 156 -11.35 23.33 -29.41
C GLU A 156 -12.27 23.78 -30.55
N VAL A 157 -11.68 24.06 -31.71
CA VAL A 157 -12.46 24.21 -32.93
C VAL A 157 -13.01 22.83 -33.29
N LEU A 158 -14.32 22.64 -33.14
CA LEU A 158 -15.06 21.54 -33.76
C LEU A 158 -14.96 21.69 -35.28
N PHE A 159 -13.85 21.20 -35.84
CA PHE A 159 -13.61 21.10 -37.27
C PHE A 159 -14.39 19.90 -37.83
N ASN A 160 -15.72 19.88 -37.62
CA ASN A 160 -16.58 18.95 -38.34
C ASN A 160 -17.97 19.52 -38.56
N ARG A 161 -18.14 20.26 -39.66
CA ARG A 161 -19.41 20.39 -40.38
C ARG A 161 -19.15 20.88 -41.80
N MET A 162 -18.69 19.97 -42.67
CA MET A 162 -18.90 20.10 -44.11
C MET A 162 -20.38 19.86 -44.40
N GLY A 163 -21.20 20.90 -44.20
CA GLY A 163 -22.59 20.92 -44.63
C GLY A 163 -22.73 21.77 -45.89
N VAL A 164 -22.89 21.13 -47.04
CA VAL A 164 -23.21 21.83 -48.30
C VAL A 164 -24.60 22.46 -48.16
N ARG A 165 -24.65 23.78 -48.30
CA ARG A 165 -25.87 24.60 -48.23
C ARG A 165 -26.16 25.20 -49.60
N ASP A 166 -27.44 25.23 -49.98
CA ASP A 166 -27.88 25.85 -51.24
C ASP A 166 -27.81 27.39 -51.19
N HIS A 167 -27.95 28.07 -52.34
CA HIS A 167 -28.02 29.53 -52.48
C HIS A 167 -29.15 30.19 -51.65
N ARG A 168 -30.16 29.42 -51.20
CA ARG A 168 -31.19 29.86 -50.23
C ARG A 168 -30.93 29.41 -48.78
N ARG A 169 -29.69 29.01 -48.45
CA ARG A 169 -29.22 28.56 -47.12
C ARG A 169 -29.98 27.37 -46.50
N ARG A 170 -30.62 26.51 -47.30
CA ARG A 170 -31.19 25.23 -46.83
C ARG A 170 -30.11 24.14 -46.81
N ALA A 171 -30.15 23.25 -45.81
CA ALA A 171 -29.22 22.12 -45.70
C ALA A 171 -29.58 21.03 -46.72
N ILE A 172 -28.63 20.63 -47.58
CA ILE A 172 -28.89 19.66 -48.67
C ILE A 172 -28.46 18.24 -48.28
N ALA A 173 -27.41 18.07 -47.46
CA ALA A 173 -27.01 16.77 -46.91
C ALA A 173 -26.13 16.94 -45.65
N VAL A 174 -26.26 16.00 -44.72
CA VAL A 174 -25.36 15.82 -43.56
C VAL A 174 -24.62 14.50 -43.79
N ALA A 175 -23.30 14.55 -43.93
CA ALA A 175 -22.49 13.33 -43.91
C ALA A 175 -22.54 12.73 -42.49
N ARG A 176 -22.89 11.45 -42.40
CA ARG A 176 -22.83 10.65 -41.16
C ARG A 176 -21.40 10.38 -40.75
#